data_AF-A0A0T6A5M2-F1
#
_entry.id   AF-A0A0T6A5M2-F1
#
_cell.length_a   1.000
_cell.length_b   1.000
_cell.length_c   1.000
_cell.angle_alpha   90.00
_cell.angle_beta   90.00
_cell.angle_gamma   90.00
#
_symmetry.space_group_name_H-M   'P 1'
#
loop_
_entity.id
_entity.type
_entity.pdbx_description
1 polymer ?
#
loop_
_entity_poly.entity_id
_entity_poly.type
_entity_poly.pdbx_seq_one_letter_code
_entity_poly.pdbx_strand_id
1 'polypeptide(L)'
;MKLKTSHNAARERLNEMIVSGNTLLDKVTGEYYAAKTAEAFSEEHHIPQWKEQYVDWLHKCLGSLQDIFPTPQQAITLQNAQGSGSLKMHVKWASLTADIKAKLSTLESTIKSVDDYSIEMTDELFIEDIDSFAKARDINPRQVKRLLPLNLSADQVRTFLGEILGEPLRRSDDGDAATDIFTSTVRTGGDRARTALLLKGATTRGKLTLKKCGKRGEQIARLVAVPAELYMLQHLDQIETPVIRELKTKIQSLNGEGKQCRICLVDGMDTARILVAYGKISL
;
A
#
# COMPACT_ATOMS: atom_id res chain seq x y z
N MET A 1 4.07 -0.04 17.86
CA MET A 1 4.66 1.14 17.18
C MET A 1 4.14 1.16 15.74
N LYS A 2 4.04 2.34 15.10
CA LYS A 2 3.30 2.52 13.81
C LYS A 2 4.22 2.39 12.59
N LEU A 3 3.91 1.58 11.58
CA LEU A 3 4.67 1.62 10.32
C LEU A 3 4.31 2.87 9.49
N LYS A 4 5.26 3.30 8.66
CA LYS A 4 5.06 4.39 7.69
C LYS A 4 4.49 3.89 6.35
N THR A 5 4.45 2.58 6.14
CA THR A 5 3.92 1.91 4.94
C THR A 5 3.01 0.74 5.31
N SER A 6 2.24 0.20 4.35
CA SER A 6 1.45 -1.02 4.58
C SER A 6 2.35 -2.23 4.89
N HIS A 7 1.79 -3.26 5.55
CA HIS A 7 2.53 -4.51 5.85
C HIS A 7 3.05 -5.18 4.58
N ASN A 8 2.25 -5.21 3.50
CA ASN A 8 2.67 -5.83 2.24
C ASN A 8 3.81 -5.04 1.58
N ALA A 9 3.71 -3.70 1.52
CA ALA A 9 4.78 -2.87 0.98
C ALA A 9 6.06 -2.96 1.83
N ALA A 10 5.94 -3.04 3.16
CA ALA A 10 7.06 -3.25 4.06
C ALA A 10 7.75 -4.60 3.81
N ARG A 11 6.96 -5.69 3.72
CA ARG A 11 7.46 -7.04 3.44
C ARG A 11 8.12 -7.15 2.07
N GLU A 12 7.52 -6.57 1.04
CA GLU A 12 8.06 -6.57 -0.32
C GLU A 12 9.44 -5.91 -0.35
N ARG A 13 9.57 -4.68 0.19
CA ARG A 13 10.85 -3.99 0.29
C ARG A 13 11.87 -4.74 1.13
N LEU A 14 11.46 -5.33 2.25
CA LEU A 14 12.34 -6.17 3.08
C LEU A 14 12.82 -7.41 2.31
N ASN A 15 11.95 -8.06 1.54
CA ASN A 15 12.32 -9.19 0.69
C ASN A 15 13.29 -8.77 -0.42
N GLU A 16 13.08 -7.63 -1.08
CA GLU A 16 14.01 -7.09 -2.08
C GLU A 16 15.41 -6.84 -1.49
N MET A 17 15.49 -6.31 -0.26
CA MET A 17 16.76 -6.12 0.46
C MET A 17 17.45 -7.45 0.76
N ILE A 18 16.71 -8.49 1.15
CA ILE A 18 17.24 -9.83 1.42
C ILE A 18 17.72 -10.49 0.13
N VAL A 19 16.93 -10.46 -0.94
CA VAL A 19 17.28 -11.05 -2.24
C VAL A 19 18.53 -10.40 -2.82
N SER A 20 18.61 -9.07 -2.80
CA SER A 20 19.80 -8.35 -3.25
C SER A 20 21.04 -8.64 -2.39
N GLY A 21 20.89 -8.77 -1.07
CA GLY A 21 21.98 -9.14 -0.18
C GLY A 21 22.47 -10.59 -0.37
N ASN A 22 21.56 -11.53 -0.61
CA ASN A 22 21.92 -12.92 -0.97
C ASN A 22 22.67 -12.97 -2.30
N THR A 23 22.20 -12.20 -3.30
CA THR A 23 22.89 -12.08 -4.59
C THR A 23 24.32 -11.55 -4.43
N LEU A 24 24.51 -10.54 -3.58
CA LEU A 24 25.83 -10.02 -3.24
C LEU A 24 26.71 -11.08 -2.55
N LEU A 25 26.15 -11.81 -1.58
CA LEU A 25 26.88 -12.87 -0.86
C LEU A 25 27.34 -13.99 -1.80
N ASP A 26 26.46 -14.44 -2.69
CA ASP A 26 26.75 -15.47 -3.68
C ASP A 26 27.85 -15.01 -4.65
N LYS A 27 27.78 -13.75 -5.11
CA LYS A 27 28.81 -13.14 -5.94
C LYS A 27 30.17 -13.12 -5.24
N VAL A 28 30.25 -12.56 -4.03
CA VAL A 28 31.51 -12.46 -3.26
C VAL A 28 32.09 -13.84 -2.97
N THR A 29 31.23 -14.82 -2.66
CA THR A 29 31.66 -16.19 -2.37
C THR A 29 32.15 -16.89 -3.63
N GLY A 30 31.42 -16.76 -4.75
CA GLY A 30 31.76 -17.36 -6.03
C GLY A 30 33.05 -16.80 -6.62
N GLU A 31 33.21 -15.47 -6.64
CA GLU A 31 34.42 -14.82 -7.13
C GLU A 31 35.65 -15.17 -6.28
N TYR A 32 35.50 -15.28 -4.95
CA TYR A 32 36.58 -15.75 -4.08
C TYR A 32 37.03 -17.17 -4.43
N TYR A 33 36.11 -18.13 -4.56
CA TYR A 33 36.49 -19.51 -4.87
C TYR A 33 37.07 -19.64 -6.28
N ALA A 34 36.53 -18.91 -7.26
CA ALA A 34 37.10 -18.86 -8.61
C ALA A 34 38.54 -18.33 -8.63
N ALA A 35 38.79 -17.19 -7.95
CA ALA A 35 40.12 -16.61 -7.85
C ALA A 35 41.08 -17.49 -7.04
N LYS A 36 40.58 -18.20 -6.03
CA LYS A 36 41.38 -19.15 -5.23
C LYS A 36 41.79 -20.38 -6.05
N THR A 37 40.86 -20.95 -6.82
CA THR A 37 41.15 -22.08 -7.72
C THR A 37 42.15 -21.71 -8.80
N ALA A 38 42.13 -20.45 -9.26
CA ALA A 38 43.10 -19.92 -10.22
C ALA A 38 44.41 -19.41 -9.59
N GLU A 39 44.60 -19.57 -8.28
CA GLU A 39 45.75 -19.04 -7.52
C GLU A 39 45.98 -17.52 -7.69
N ALA A 40 44.95 -16.77 -8.07
CA ALA A 40 45.00 -15.34 -8.39
C ALA A 40 44.37 -14.45 -7.29
N PHE A 41 43.93 -15.03 -6.18
CA PHE A 41 43.27 -14.29 -5.11
C PHE A 41 44.25 -13.35 -4.39
N SER A 42 43.91 -12.06 -4.38
CA SER A 42 44.59 -11.03 -3.59
C SER A 42 43.55 -10.23 -2.79
N GLU A 43 43.75 -10.15 -1.48
CA GLU A 43 42.89 -9.35 -0.60
C GLU A 43 42.94 -7.85 -0.95
N GLU A 44 44.08 -7.35 -1.43
CA GLU A 44 44.25 -5.93 -1.77
C GLU A 44 43.48 -5.55 -3.03
N HIS A 45 43.31 -6.49 -3.95
CA HIS A 45 42.62 -6.23 -5.22
C HIS A 45 41.11 -6.49 -5.13
N HIS A 46 40.70 -7.60 -4.53
CA HIS A 46 39.30 -8.04 -4.58
C HIS A 46 38.43 -7.46 -3.45
N ILE A 47 38.99 -7.33 -2.23
CA ILE A 47 38.19 -6.89 -1.07
C ILE A 47 37.64 -5.46 -1.24
N PRO A 48 38.40 -4.46 -1.74
CA PRO A 48 37.86 -3.10 -1.89
C PRO A 48 36.60 -3.04 -2.76
N GLN A 49 36.60 -3.77 -3.88
CA GLN A 49 35.46 -3.78 -4.82
C GLN A 49 34.21 -4.43 -4.20
N TRP A 50 34.38 -5.52 -3.45
CA TRP A 50 33.26 -6.16 -2.74
C TRP A 50 32.77 -5.29 -1.58
N LYS A 51 33.69 -4.63 -0.87
CA LYS A 51 33.36 -3.73 0.24
C LYS A 51 32.56 -2.52 -0.24
N GLU A 52 32.89 -1.96 -1.40
CA GLU A 52 32.12 -0.87 -2.00
C GLU A 52 30.68 -1.30 -2.31
N GLN A 53 30.49 -2.44 -2.97
CA GLN A 53 29.17 -2.99 -3.26
C GLN A 53 28.38 -3.30 -1.99
N TYR A 54 29.05 -3.82 -0.97
CA TYR A 54 28.46 -4.04 0.35
C TYR A 54 27.99 -2.74 1.02
N VAL A 55 28.81 -1.69 0.98
CA VAL A 55 28.48 -0.38 1.56
C VAL A 55 27.31 0.25 0.82
N ASP A 56 27.27 0.19 -0.51
CA ASP A 56 26.14 0.69 -1.31
C ASP A 56 24.84 -0.06 -0.98
N TRP A 57 24.90 -1.40 -0.94
CA TRP A 57 23.76 -2.22 -0.51
C TRP A 57 23.29 -1.85 0.89
N LEU A 58 24.20 -1.74 1.86
CA LEU A 58 23.86 -1.39 3.24
C LEU A 58 23.22 -0.01 3.34
N HIS A 59 23.72 0.99 2.61
CA HIS A 59 23.12 2.33 2.59
C HIS A 59 21.68 2.31 2.06
N LYS A 60 21.42 1.58 0.97
CA LYS A 60 20.06 1.39 0.43
C LYS A 60 19.14 0.71 1.43
N CYS A 61 19.66 -0.29 2.15
CA CYS A 61 18.90 -0.96 3.21
C CYS A 61 18.55 -0.01 4.36
N LEU A 62 19.52 0.78 4.84
CA LEU A 62 19.30 1.74 5.92
C LEU A 62 18.27 2.81 5.53
N GLY A 63 18.34 3.35 4.32
CA GLY A 63 17.33 4.29 3.79
C GLY A 63 15.94 3.66 3.74
N SER A 64 15.83 2.47 3.18
CA SER A 64 14.55 1.75 3.08
C SER A 64 13.94 1.46 4.46
N LEU A 65 14.74 1.07 5.45
CA LEU A 65 14.27 0.86 6.82
C LEU A 65 13.75 2.15 7.47
N GLN A 66 14.40 3.29 7.21
CA GLN A 66 13.92 4.59 7.70
C GLN A 66 12.58 5.00 7.07
N ASP A 67 12.33 4.58 5.83
CA ASP A 67 11.06 4.84 5.13
C ASP A 67 9.93 3.89 5.56
N ILE A 68 10.26 2.70 6.04
CA ILE A 68 9.29 1.69 6.50
C ILE A 68 8.91 1.91 7.98
N PHE A 69 9.91 2.11 8.84
CA PHE A 69 9.72 2.12 10.30
C PHE A 69 9.62 3.54 10.87
N PRO A 70 8.87 3.72 11.98
CA PRO A 70 8.64 5.04 12.58
C PRO A 70 9.89 5.60 13.26
N THR A 71 10.74 4.71 13.78
CA THR A 71 11.95 5.04 14.53
C THR A 71 13.15 4.46 13.82
N PRO A 72 14.37 4.99 14.07
CA PRO A 72 15.59 4.46 13.47
C PRO A 72 16.00 3.10 14.07
N GLN A 73 15.21 2.48 14.96
CA GLN A 73 15.62 1.32 15.73
C GLN A 73 16.01 0.13 14.84
N GLN A 74 15.23 -0.18 13.80
CA GLN A 74 15.54 -1.27 12.87
C GLN A 74 16.82 -0.98 12.07
N ALA A 75 16.99 0.27 11.64
CA ALA A 75 18.19 0.71 10.94
C ALA A 75 19.44 0.62 11.84
N ILE A 76 19.32 1.02 13.11
CA ILE A 76 20.40 0.93 14.11
C ILE A 76 20.73 -0.54 14.41
N THR A 77 19.72 -1.39 14.61
CA THR A 77 19.92 -2.83 14.83
C THR A 77 20.62 -3.47 13.63
N LEU A 78 20.19 -3.15 12.41
CA LEU A 78 20.86 -3.61 11.20
C LEU A 78 22.31 -3.11 11.15
N GLN A 79 22.56 -1.82 11.39
CA GLN A 79 23.90 -1.23 11.35
C GLN A 79 24.84 -1.88 12.37
N ASN A 80 24.33 -2.22 13.56
CA ASN A 80 25.12 -2.80 14.64
C ASN A 80 25.25 -4.33 14.58
N ALA A 81 24.51 -5.02 13.71
CA ALA A 81 24.66 -6.46 13.52
C ALA A 81 26.06 -6.80 12.97
N GLN A 82 26.86 -7.54 13.72
CA GLN A 82 28.24 -7.88 13.33
C GLN A 82 28.36 -9.39 13.16
N GLY A 83 29.13 -9.81 12.14
CA GLY A 83 29.54 -11.21 12.02
C GLY A 83 30.54 -11.57 13.11
N SER A 84 30.50 -12.81 13.60
CA SER A 84 31.57 -13.29 14.48
C SER A 84 32.87 -13.44 13.69
N GLY A 85 33.95 -12.86 14.19
CA GLY A 85 35.27 -12.92 13.56
C GLY A 85 35.78 -14.35 13.42
N SER A 86 36.43 -14.64 12.30
CA SER A 86 36.94 -15.99 12.00
C SER A 86 38.47 -16.00 11.99
N LEU A 87 39.07 -16.97 12.68
CA LEU A 87 40.50 -17.29 12.66
C LEU A 87 40.93 -18.02 11.36
N LYS A 88 40.30 -17.70 10.23
CA LYS A 88 40.54 -18.36 8.93
C LYS A 88 41.65 -17.68 8.13
N MET A 89 42.29 -18.45 7.27
CA MET A 89 43.13 -17.92 6.17
C MET A 89 42.25 -17.02 5.28
N HIS A 90 42.73 -15.82 4.97
CA HIS A 90 41.97 -14.70 4.36
C HIS A 90 40.91 -14.06 5.29
N VAL A 91 41.40 -13.48 6.38
CA VAL A 91 40.60 -12.87 7.46
C VAL A 91 39.65 -11.80 6.93
N LYS A 92 40.04 -11.00 5.92
CA LYS A 92 39.22 -9.89 5.43
C LYS A 92 37.99 -10.37 4.65
N TRP A 93 38.16 -11.38 3.80
CA TRP A 93 37.02 -12.00 3.09
C TRP A 93 36.07 -12.71 4.06
N ALA A 94 36.64 -13.46 5.02
CA ALA A 94 35.85 -14.15 6.03
C ALA A 94 35.04 -13.16 6.89
N SER A 95 35.64 -12.03 7.26
CA SER A 95 34.95 -10.95 7.98
C SER A 95 33.82 -10.34 7.15
N LEU A 96 34.08 -9.99 5.88
CA LEU A 96 33.07 -9.37 5.01
C LEU A 96 31.86 -10.29 4.79
N THR A 97 32.09 -11.57 4.50
CA THR A 97 31.00 -12.55 4.31
C THR A 97 30.24 -12.82 5.61
N ALA A 98 30.92 -12.83 6.76
CA ALA A 98 30.27 -12.95 8.06
C ALA A 98 29.37 -11.73 8.36
N ASP A 99 29.82 -10.52 8.03
CA ASP A 99 29.04 -9.30 8.19
C ASP A 99 27.79 -9.30 7.30
N ILE A 100 27.92 -9.64 6.00
CA ILE A 100 26.77 -9.75 5.09
C ILE A 100 25.73 -10.72 5.65
N LYS A 101 26.16 -11.89 6.14
CA LYS A 101 25.25 -12.89 6.75
C LYS A 101 24.57 -12.37 8.01
N ALA A 102 25.28 -11.65 8.87
CA ALA A 102 24.71 -11.05 10.07
C ALA A 102 23.64 -10.00 9.72
N LYS A 103 23.89 -9.18 8.67
CA LYS A 103 22.90 -8.23 8.16
C LYS A 103 21.65 -8.95 7.62
N LEU A 104 21.84 -9.98 6.80
CA LEU A 104 20.74 -10.77 6.23
C LEU A 104 19.87 -11.40 7.31
N SER A 105 20.47 -12.05 8.31
CA SER A 105 19.73 -12.63 9.44
C SER A 105 18.92 -11.59 10.21
N THR A 106 19.47 -10.37 10.36
CA THR A 106 18.76 -9.25 11.00
C THR A 106 17.57 -8.80 10.16
N LEU A 107 17.70 -8.72 8.84
CA LEU A 107 16.60 -8.39 7.92
C LEU A 107 15.50 -9.47 7.97
N GLU A 108 15.86 -10.75 7.97
CA GLU A 108 14.91 -11.86 8.11
C GLU A 108 14.14 -11.82 9.43
N SER A 109 14.81 -11.51 10.54
CA SER A 109 14.15 -11.28 11.84
C SER A 109 13.26 -10.03 11.81
N THR A 110 13.65 -9.01 11.06
CA THR A 110 12.88 -7.77 10.91
C THR A 110 11.59 -8.03 10.15
N ILE A 111 11.61 -8.87 9.10
CA ILE A 111 10.40 -9.31 8.40
C ILE A 111 9.40 -9.97 9.34
N LYS A 112 9.88 -10.86 10.22
CA LYS A 112 9.01 -11.58 11.17
C LYS A 112 8.35 -10.65 12.19
N SER A 113 9.01 -9.54 12.54
CA SER A 113 8.45 -8.57 13.48
C SER A 113 7.55 -7.52 12.82
N VAL A 114 7.38 -7.53 11.48
CA VAL A 114 6.47 -6.58 10.78
C VAL A 114 5.05 -6.68 11.34
N ASP A 115 4.60 -7.88 11.70
CA ASP A 115 3.26 -8.13 12.27
C ASP A 115 3.09 -7.57 13.69
N ASP A 116 4.20 -7.38 14.43
CA ASP A 116 4.19 -6.78 15.77
C ASP A 116 3.95 -5.25 15.72
N TYR A 117 4.04 -4.65 14.53
CA TYR A 117 3.69 -3.24 14.32
C TYR A 117 2.22 -3.12 13.97
N SER A 118 1.47 -2.42 14.83
CA SER A 118 0.15 -1.93 14.51
C SER A 118 0.24 -0.95 13.32
N ILE A 119 -0.37 -1.29 12.19
CA ILE A 119 -0.87 -0.25 11.28
C ILE A 119 -1.96 0.49 12.06
N GLU A 120 -2.03 1.81 12.04
CA GLU A 120 -3.34 2.40 12.29
C GLU A 120 -4.26 1.81 11.22
N MET A 121 -5.21 0.97 11.62
CA MET A 121 -6.45 0.88 10.85
C MET A 121 -7.06 2.27 10.97
N THR A 122 -6.67 3.15 10.06
CA THR A 122 -7.37 4.39 9.86
C THR A 122 -8.78 3.97 9.45
N ASP A 123 -9.78 4.52 10.12
CA ASP A 123 -11.16 4.35 9.70
C ASP A 123 -11.36 4.84 8.27
N GLU A 124 -10.41 5.61 7.70
CA GLU A 124 -10.39 6.16 6.35
C GLU A 124 -9.24 5.59 5.52
N LEU A 125 -9.57 5.04 4.37
CA LEU A 125 -8.67 4.61 3.30
C LEU A 125 -8.79 5.57 2.11
N PHE A 126 -7.69 5.81 1.42
CA PHE A 126 -7.67 6.51 0.15
C PHE A 126 -7.66 5.53 -1.02
N ILE A 127 -7.88 6.02 -2.24
CA ILE A 127 -7.91 5.16 -3.43
C ILE A 127 -6.57 4.43 -3.63
N GLU A 128 -5.47 5.01 -3.16
CA GLU A 128 -4.14 4.42 -3.17
C GLU A 128 -4.00 3.25 -2.20
N ASP A 129 -4.80 3.19 -1.14
CA ASP A 129 -4.75 2.10 -0.16
C ASP A 129 -5.56 0.87 -0.61
N ILE A 130 -6.35 1.02 -1.68
CA ILE A 130 -7.18 -0.05 -2.25
C ILE A 130 -6.40 -0.75 -3.36
N ASP A 131 -6.07 -2.03 -3.16
CA ASP A 131 -5.28 -2.81 -4.12
C ASP A 131 -6.01 -2.93 -5.47
N SER A 132 -7.34 -3.01 -5.45
CA SER A 132 -8.17 -2.99 -6.66
C SER A 132 -7.99 -1.74 -7.52
N PHE A 133 -7.48 -0.64 -6.95
CA PHE A 133 -7.22 0.64 -7.63
C PHE A 133 -5.74 0.99 -7.69
N ALA A 134 -4.83 0.02 -7.50
CA ALA A 134 -3.39 0.28 -7.40
C ALA A 134 -2.80 1.10 -8.56
N LYS A 135 -3.31 0.96 -9.79
CA LYS A 135 -2.84 1.75 -10.95
C LYS A 135 -3.10 3.25 -10.82
N ALA A 136 -4.06 3.67 -10.00
CA ALA A 136 -4.36 5.08 -9.75
C ALA A 136 -3.23 5.81 -9.01
N ARG A 137 -2.32 5.07 -8.35
CA ARG A 137 -1.11 5.61 -7.72
C ARG A 137 -0.19 6.30 -8.73
N ASP A 138 -0.19 5.84 -9.98
CA ASP A 138 0.68 6.36 -11.04
C ASP A 138 0.11 7.63 -11.71
N ILE A 139 -1.15 7.97 -11.44
CA ILE A 139 -1.81 9.14 -12.04
C ILE A 139 -1.74 10.32 -11.10
N ASN A 140 -0.98 11.35 -11.52
CA ASN A 140 -0.84 12.58 -10.75
C ASN A 140 -2.17 13.36 -10.76
N PRO A 141 -2.72 13.79 -9.61
CA PRO A 141 -3.94 14.60 -9.55
C PRO A 141 -3.91 15.84 -10.47
N ARG A 142 -2.74 16.46 -10.66
CA ARG A 142 -2.60 17.62 -11.56
C ARG A 142 -2.88 17.29 -13.02
N GLN A 143 -2.60 16.07 -13.46
CA GLN A 143 -2.85 15.63 -14.84
C GLN A 143 -4.34 15.54 -15.14
N VAL A 144 -5.13 15.03 -14.20
CA VAL A 144 -6.57 14.85 -14.38
C VAL A 144 -7.39 16.10 -14.07
N LYS A 145 -6.78 17.13 -13.47
CA LYS A 145 -7.46 18.38 -13.12
C LYS A 145 -8.19 19.03 -14.31
N ARG A 146 -7.63 18.91 -15.51
CA ARG A 146 -8.22 19.42 -16.75
C ARG A 146 -9.48 18.67 -17.21
N LEU A 147 -9.71 17.47 -16.68
CA LEU A 147 -10.89 16.66 -16.98
C LEU A 147 -12.10 17.02 -16.12
N LEU A 148 -11.91 17.87 -15.10
CA LEU A 148 -13.00 18.27 -14.22
C LEU A 148 -13.79 19.48 -14.77
N PRO A 149 -15.12 19.51 -14.59
CA PRO A 149 -15.95 18.45 -13.99
C PRO A 149 -16.13 17.25 -14.92
N LEU A 150 -16.14 16.04 -14.36
CA LEU A 150 -16.41 14.83 -15.14
C LEU A 150 -17.87 14.83 -15.63
N ASN A 151 -18.05 14.63 -16.94
CA ASN A 151 -19.38 14.51 -17.55
C ASN A 151 -19.75 13.04 -17.75
N LEU A 152 -20.03 12.34 -16.65
CA LEU A 152 -20.38 10.92 -16.64
C LEU A 152 -21.71 10.69 -15.92
N SER A 153 -22.51 9.73 -16.39
CA SER A 153 -23.67 9.25 -15.66
C SER A 153 -23.25 8.26 -14.55
N ALA A 154 -24.09 8.09 -13.53
CA ALA A 154 -23.83 7.10 -12.47
C ALA A 154 -23.83 5.67 -13.02
N ASP A 155 -24.61 5.40 -14.06
CA ASP A 155 -24.58 4.11 -14.74
C ASP A 155 -23.25 3.91 -15.48
N GLN A 156 -22.67 4.95 -16.11
CA GLN A 156 -21.33 4.87 -16.69
C GLN A 156 -20.26 4.63 -15.63
N VAL A 157 -20.28 5.38 -14.53
CA VAL A 157 -19.34 5.18 -13.42
C VAL A 157 -19.46 3.77 -12.86
N ARG A 158 -20.68 3.27 -12.64
CA ARG A 158 -20.92 1.89 -12.18
C ARG A 158 -20.34 0.87 -13.15
N THR A 159 -20.61 1.02 -14.44
CA THR A 159 -20.08 0.11 -15.47
C THR A 159 -18.56 0.09 -15.46
N PHE A 160 -17.92 1.26 -15.46
CA PHE A 160 -16.46 1.34 -15.41
C PHE A 160 -15.86 0.76 -14.13
N LEU A 161 -16.46 1.03 -12.98
CA LEU A 161 -16.03 0.41 -11.71
C LEU A 161 -16.18 -1.11 -11.76
N GLY A 162 -17.27 -1.63 -12.32
CA GLY A 162 -17.44 -3.08 -12.47
C GLY A 162 -16.40 -3.72 -13.38
N GLU A 163 -16.10 -3.08 -14.51
CA GLU A 163 -15.03 -3.54 -15.39
C GLU A 163 -13.65 -3.50 -14.71
N ILE A 164 -13.40 -2.52 -13.84
CA ILE A 164 -12.15 -2.40 -13.07
C ILE A 164 -12.06 -3.49 -11.98
N LEU A 165 -13.17 -3.76 -11.29
CA LEU A 165 -13.26 -4.76 -10.23
C LEU A 165 -13.37 -6.21 -10.78
N GLY A 166 -13.57 -6.37 -12.09
CA GLY A 166 -13.65 -7.68 -12.74
C GLY A 166 -15.01 -8.37 -12.58
N GLU A 167 -16.05 -7.66 -12.17
CA GLU A 167 -17.41 -8.17 -12.09
C GLU A 167 -18.46 -7.11 -12.44
N PRO A 168 -19.59 -7.48 -13.05
CA PRO A 168 -20.70 -6.54 -13.24
C PRO A 168 -21.27 -6.10 -11.89
N LEU A 169 -21.15 -4.83 -11.56
CA LEU A 169 -21.79 -4.25 -10.37
C LEU A 169 -23.28 -4.09 -10.64
N ARG A 170 -24.07 -5.02 -10.12
CA ARG A 170 -25.53 -4.97 -10.16
C ARG A 170 -26.02 -4.00 -9.09
N ARG A 171 -27.18 -3.37 -9.35
CA ARG A 171 -27.90 -2.65 -8.30
C ARG A 171 -28.37 -3.69 -7.27
N SER A 172 -28.45 -3.31 -6.00
CA SER A 172 -29.14 -4.15 -5.02
C SER A 172 -30.59 -4.31 -5.47
N ASP A 173 -31.06 -5.55 -5.64
CA ASP A 173 -32.40 -5.86 -6.18
C ASP A 173 -33.54 -5.57 -5.18
N ASP A 174 -33.22 -5.05 -4.00
CA ASP A 174 -34.20 -4.62 -3.02
C ASP A 174 -34.76 -3.24 -3.42
N GLY A 175 -36.08 -3.15 -3.60
CA GLY A 175 -36.80 -1.91 -3.96
C GLY A 175 -36.67 -0.75 -2.96
N ASP A 176 -35.87 -0.93 -1.91
CA ASP A 176 -35.52 0.01 -0.84
C ASP A 176 -33.99 0.04 -0.60
N ALA A 177 -33.20 -0.25 -1.65
CA ALA A 177 -31.77 -0.55 -1.61
C ALA A 177 -30.99 0.40 -0.70
N ALA A 178 -30.48 -0.15 0.40
CA ALA A 178 -29.72 0.59 1.39
C ALA A 178 -28.39 1.15 0.84
N THR A 179 -27.92 0.60 -0.30
CA THR A 179 -26.70 0.98 -1.02
C THR A 179 -26.94 0.88 -2.53
N ASP A 180 -26.14 1.58 -3.33
CA ASP A 180 -26.23 1.45 -4.78
C ASP A 180 -25.63 0.10 -5.24
N ILE A 181 -24.58 -0.36 -4.54
CA ILE A 181 -23.82 -1.58 -4.88
C ILE A 181 -23.32 -2.23 -3.58
N PHE A 182 -23.40 -3.56 -3.51
CA PHE A 182 -22.73 -4.37 -2.51
C PHE A 182 -21.90 -5.45 -3.20
N THR A 183 -20.62 -5.57 -2.83
CA THR A 183 -19.67 -6.48 -3.48
C THR A 183 -18.68 -7.04 -2.46
N SER A 184 -18.02 -8.14 -2.80
CA SER A 184 -16.89 -8.71 -2.05
C SER A 184 -15.62 -8.81 -2.88
N THR A 185 -15.54 -8.23 -4.09
CA THR A 185 -14.37 -8.36 -4.98
C THR A 185 -13.30 -7.31 -4.75
N VAL A 186 -13.62 -6.21 -4.07
CA VAL A 186 -12.65 -5.18 -3.70
C VAL A 186 -11.58 -5.79 -2.79
N ARG A 187 -10.32 -5.48 -3.05
CA ARG A 187 -9.17 -5.97 -2.28
C ARG A 187 -8.45 -4.83 -1.57
N THR A 188 -8.10 -5.06 -0.32
CA THR A 188 -7.35 -4.12 0.53
C THR A 188 -6.36 -4.89 1.40
N GLY A 189 -5.08 -4.55 1.35
CA GLY A 189 -4.05 -5.26 2.13
C GLY A 189 -3.84 -6.72 1.70
N GLY A 190 -4.17 -7.08 0.46
CA GLY A 190 -4.07 -8.44 -0.08
C GLY A 190 -5.36 -9.27 0.03
N ASP A 191 -6.24 -8.92 0.97
CA ASP A 191 -7.48 -9.65 1.26
C ASP A 191 -8.71 -9.03 0.57
N ARG A 192 -9.75 -9.84 0.38
CA ARG A 192 -11.06 -9.38 -0.11
C ARG A 192 -11.81 -8.69 1.02
N ALA A 193 -12.41 -7.53 0.74
CA ALA A 193 -13.21 -6.76 1.68
C ALA A 193 -14.68 -6.71 1.21
N ARG A 194 -15.61 -7.03 2.11
CA ARG A 194 -17.05 -6.77 1.86
C ARG A 194 -17.25 -5.26 1.76
N THR A 195 -17.66 -4.78 0.59
CA THR A 195 -17.72 -3.37 0.27
C THR A 195 -19.14 -2.94 -0.09
N ALA A 196 -19.61 -1.90 0.58
CA ALA A 196 -20.84 -1.19 0.27
C ALA A 196 -20.48 0.13 -0.43
N LEU A 197 -21.06 0.39 -1.61
CA LEU A 197 -20.82 1.62 -2.36
C LEU A 197 -22.08 2.46 -2.48
N LEU A 198 -21.91 3.76 -2.28
CA LEU A 198 -22.89 4.79 -2.59
C LEU A 198 -22.35 5.67 -3.73
N LEU A 199 -23.01 5.60 -4.88
CA LEU A 199 -22.68 6.38 -6.08
C LEU A 199 -23.60 7.59 -6.18
N LYS A 200 -23.08 8.77 -5.83
CA LYS A 200 -23.79 10.04 -6.01
C LYS A 200 -23.14 10.76 -7.18
N GLY A 201 -23.72 10.78 -8.38
CA GLY A 201 -23.00 11.40 -9.51
C GLY A 201 -23.82 11.86 -10.70
N ALA A 202 -24.84 11.11 -11.12
CA ALA A 202 -25.51 11.39 -12.39
C ALA A 202 -26.43 12.61 -12.37
N THR A 203 -27.14 12.81 -11.26
CA THR A 203 -28.32 13.70 -11.20
C THR A 203 -28.10 14.93 -10.34
N THR A 204 -26.96 15.00 -9.65
CA THR A 204 -26.72 16.03 -8.65
C THR A 204 -25.45 16.80 -8.96
N ARG A 205 -25.57 17.84 -9.78
CA ARG A 205 -24.45 18.72 -10.16
C ARG A 205 -23.91 19.51 -8.95
N GLY A 206 -22.62 19.80 -8.97
CA GLY A 206 -21.93 20.54 -7.90
C GLY A 206 -21.67 19.68 -6.67
N LYS A 207 -20.89 20.23 -5.73
CA LYS A 207 -20.44 19.57 -4.48
C LYS A 207 -21.49 18.71 -3.78
N LEU A 208 -21.07 17.56 -3.24
CA LEU A 208 -21.94 16.68 -2.47
C LEU A 208 -22.17 17.23 -1.06
N THR A 209 -23.42 17.55 -0.77
CA THR A 209 -23.87 18.06 0.53
C THR A 209 -24.76 17.04 1.23
N LEU A 210 -24.97 17.14 2.54
CA LEU A 210 -25.84 16.21 3.27
C LEU A 210 -27.27 16.15 2.70
N LYS A 211 -27.79 17.28 2.21
CA LYS A 211 -29.11 17.37 1.55
C LYS A 211 -29.20 16.50 0.30
N LYS A 212 -28.07 16.30 -0.39
CA LYS A 212 -27.95 15.47 -1.59
C LYS A 212 -27.81 13.98 -1.26
N CYS A 213 -27.58 13.63 0.01
CA CYS A 213 -27.59 12.27 0.55
C CYS A 213 -28.96 11.88 1.15
N GLY A 214 -30.05 12.41 0.59
CA GLY A 214 -31.42 12.22 1.07
C GLY A 214 -31.93 13.38 1.94
N LYS A 215 -33.25 13.48 2.12
CA LYS A 215 -33.91 14.62 2.82
C LYS A 215 -33.38 14.87 4.23
N ARG A 216 -32.82 13.84 4.88
CA ARG A 216 -32.23 13.87 6.24
C ARG A 216 -30.86 13.19 6.33
N GLY A 217 -30.12 13.04 5.23
CA GLY A 217 -28.87 12.26 5.23
C GLY A 217 -29.06 10.74 5.42
N GLU A 218 -30.31 10.28 5.33
CA GLU A 218 -30.75 8.89 5.47
C GLU A 218 -30.04 7.89 4.55
N GLN A 219 -29.46 8.34 3.43
CA GLN A 219 -28.69 7.44 2.56
C GLN A 219 -27.35 7.03 3.19
N ILE A 220 -26.72 7.89 4.00
CA ILE A 220 -25.51 7.53 4.74
C ILE A 220 -25.87 6.53 5.85
N ALA A 221 -27.00 6.76 6.55
CA ALA A 221 -27.48 5.82 7.56
C ALA A 221 -27.81 4.44 6.97
N ARG A 222 -28.43 4.41 5.79
CA ARG A 222 -28.70 3.18 5.05
C ARG A 222 -27.41 2.49 4.58
N LEU A 223 -26.45 3.26 4.05
CA LEU A 223 -25.15 2.76 3.64
C LEU A 223 -24.45 2.00 4.77
N VAL A 224 -24.39 2.58 5.98
CA VAL A 224 -23.71 1.95 7.13
C VAL A 224 -24.50 0.82 7.81
N ALA A 225 -25.79 0.67 7.47
CA ALA A 225 -26.60 -0.44 7.98
C ALA A 225 -26.29 -1.77 7.25
N VAL A 226 -25.67 -1.69 6.07
CA VAL A 226 -25.23 -2.86 5.31
C VAL A 226 -24.01 -3.49 6.01
N PRO A 227 -23.93 -4.83 6.16
CA PRO A 227 -22.83 -5.50 6.86
C PRO A 227 -21.53 -5.55 6.02
N ALA A 228 -20.93 -4.38 5.80
CA ALA A 228 -19.69 -4.19 5.06
C ALA A 228 -18.49 -3.93 5.99
N GLU A 229 -17.30 -4.26 5.49
CA GLU A 229 -16.00 -3.93 6.07
C GLU A 229 -15.45 -2.62 5.47
N LEU A 230 -15.80 -2.31 4.22
CA LEU A 230 -15.44 -1.08 3.54
C LEU A 230 -16.69 -0.35 3.04
N TYR A 231 -16.82 0.93 3.37
CA TYR A 231 -17.91 1.80 2.91
C TYR A 231 -17.34 2.86 1.99
N MET A 232 -17.65 2.76 0.70
CA MET A 232 -17.17 3.69 -0.31
C MET A 232 -18.25 4.68 -0.69
N LEU A 233 -17.93 5.97 -0.66
CA LEU A 233 -18.81 7.01 -1.13
C LEU A 233 -18.13 7.72 -2.30
N GLN A 234 -18.77 7.64 -3.47
CA GLN A 234 -18.24 8.19 -4.71
C GLN A 234 -19.08 9.38 -5.17
N HIS A 235 -18.39 10.46 -5.57
CA HIS A 235 -18.97 11.63 -6.21
C HIS A 235 -18.13 12.14 -7.38
N LEU A 236 -18.75 12.79 -8.36
CA LEU A 236 -18.07 13.37 -9.53
C LEU A 236 -17.50 14.78 -9.30
N ASP A 237 -17.78 15.37 -8.14
CA ASP A 237 -17.30 16.68 -7.71
C ASP A 237 -16.76 16.57 -6.26
N GLN A 238 -16.45 17.70 -5.63
CA GLN A 238 -15.99 17.76 -4.24
C GLN A 238 -17.04 17.21 -3.27
N ILE A 239 -16.60 16.44 -2.28
CA ILE A 239 -17.44 15.99 -1.15
C ILE A 239 -17.27 16.99 -0.01
N GLU A 240 -18.36 17.57 0.48
CA GLU A 240 -18.26 18.57 1.54
C GLU A 240 -17.98 17.95 2.92
N THR A 241 -17.25 18.70 3.74
CA THR A 241 -16.87 18.31 5.11
C THR A 241 -18.02 17.77 5.97
N PRO A 242 -19.27 18.30 5.92
CA PRO A 242 -20.37 17.73 6.69
C PRO A 242 -20.73 16.28 6.31
N VAL A 243 -20.61 15.91 5.02
CA VAL A 243 -20.83 14.53 4.56
C VAL A 243 -19.73 13.62 5.09
N ILE A 244 -18.47 14.08 5.01
CA ILE A 244 -17.30 13.37 5.52
C ILE A 244 -17.43 13.10 7.02
N ARG A 245 -17.79 14.13 7.79
CA ARG A 245 -17.97 14.02 9.26
C ARG A 245 -19.06 13.03 9.62
N GLU A 246 -20.23 13.12 8.98
CA GLU A 246 -21.35 12.21 9.25
C GLU A 246 -20.97 10.74 9.01
N LEU A 247 -20.29 10.45 7.89
CA LEU A 247 -19.85 9.09 7.58
C LEU A 247 -18.79 8.61 8.58
N LYS A 248 -17.79 9.44 8.91
CA LYS A 248 -16.75 9.12 9.91
C LYS A 248 -17.35 8.82 11.28
N THR A 249 -18.27 9.66 11.77
CA THR A 249 -18.91 9.46 13.07
C THR A 249 -19.66 8.13 13.14
N LYS A 250 -20.38 7.74 12.07
CA LYS A 250 -21.07 6.44 12.03
C LYS A 250 -20.11 5.26 12.06
N ILE A 251 -18.98 5.37 11.38
CA ILE A 251 -17.99 4.29 11.29
C ILE A 251 -17.22 4.15 12.59
N GLN A 252 -16.87 5.26 13.22
CA GLN A 252 -16.32 5.28 14.58
C GLN A 252 -17.28 4.64 15.59
N SER A 253 -18.59 4.89 15.47
CA SER A 253 -19.60 4.23 16.30
C SER A 253 -19.60 2.71 16.09
N LEU A 254 -19.62 2.26 14.84
CA LEU A 254 -19.57 0.83 14.50
C LEU A 254 -18.28 0.16 15.02
N ASN A 255 -17.15 0.85 14.93
CA ASN A 255 -15.87 0.35 15.43
C ASN A 255 -15.82 0.34 16.96
N GLY A 256 -16.47 1.30 17.63
CA GLY A 256 -16.69 1.30 19.07
C GLY A 256 -17.53 0.11 19.55
N GLU A 257 -18.37 -0.47 18.69
CA GLU A 257 -19.12 -1.70 18.93
C GLU A 257 -18.30 -2.99 18.64
N GLY A 258 -17.01 -2.85 18.33
CA GLY A 258 -16.11 -3.98 18.04
C GLY A 258 -16.11 -4.43 16.58
N LYS A 259 -16.72 -3.67 15.66
CA LYS A 259 -16.57 -3.92 14.22
C LYS A 259 -15.23 -3.36 13.71
N GLN A 260 -14.85 -3.78 12.51
CA GLN A 260 -13.63 -3.35 11.83
C GLN A 260 -13.96 -2.72 10.48
N CYS A 261 -14.73 -1.64 10.54
CA CYS A 261 -15.24 -0.91 9.39
C CYS A 261 -14.28 0.22 8.97
N ARG A 262 -14.16 0.41 7.65
CA ARG A 262 -13.34 1.44 7.01
C ARG A 262 -14.16 2.22 6.00
N ILE A 263 -13.77 3.44 5.67
CA ILE A 263 -14.40 4.30 4.66
C ILE A 263 -13.43 4.61 3.55
N CYS A 264 -13.94 4.81 2.34
CA CYS A 264 -13.18 5.41 1.25
C CYS A 264 -14.03 6.48 0.57
N LEU A 265 -13.54 7.73 0.57
CA LEU A 265 -14.18 8.84 -0.09
C LEU A 265 -13.52 9.02 -1.45
N VAL A 266 -14.32 8.95 -2.52
CA VAL A 266 -13.84 9.03 -3.91
C VAL A 266 -14.49 10.24 -4.56
N ASP A 267 -13.80 11.37 -4.55
CA ASP A 267 -14.31 12.60 -5.16
C ASP A 267 -14.12 12.63 -6.70
N GLY A 268 -14.43 13.76 -7.33
CA GLY A 268 -14.26 13.90 -8.78
C GLY A 268 -12.82 13.71 -9.25
N MET A 269 -11.83 14.16 -8.48
CA MET A 269 -10.42 13.98 -8.79
C MET A 269 -10.04 12.50 -8.73
N ASP A 270 -10.41 11.83 -7.65
CA ASP A 270 -10.11 10.43 -7.43
C ASP A 270 -10.81 9.53 -8.46
N THR A 271 -12.06 9.85 -8.79
CA THR A 271 -12.79 9.21 -9.87
C THR A 271 -12.03 9.36 -11.20
N ALA A 272 -11.56 10.56 -11.52
CA ALA A 272 -10.81 10.79 -12.76
C ALA A 272 -9.49 10.00 -12.79
N ARG A 273 -8.77 9.94 -11.66
CA ARG A 273 -7.52 9.17 -11.53
C ARG A 273 -7.74 7.69 -11.76
N ILE A 274 -8.75 7.11 -11.11
CA ILE A 274 -9.12 5.70 -11.30
C ILE A 274 -9.46 5.44 -12.77
N LEU A 275 -10.32 6.25 -13.37
CA LEU A 275 -10.78 6.00 -14.74
C LEU A 275 -9.66 6.16 -15.77
N VAL A 276 -8.77 7.13 -15.61
CA VAL A 276 -7.59 7.29 -16.47
C VAL A 276 -6.62 6.11 -16.31
N ALA A 277 -6.31 5.72 -15.08
CA ALA A 277 -5.35 4.65 -14.78
C ALA A 277 -5.72 3.30 -15.40
N TYR A 278 -7.02 3.06 -15.58
CA TYR A 278 -7.57 1.83 -16.16
C TYR A 278 -8.08 2.02 -17.59
N GLY A 279 -7.72 3.13 -18.25
CA GLY A 279 -8.00 3.38 -19.66
C GLY A 279 -9.49 3.55 -19.99
N LYS A 280 -10.32 3.94 -19.02
CA LYS A 280 -11.77 4.16 -19.20
C LYS A 280 -12.08 5.55 -19.75
N ILE A 281 -11.23 6.53 -19.44
CA ILE A 281 -11.26 7.87 -20.02
C ILE A 281 -9.82 8.27 -20.39
N SER A 282 -9.68 9.17 -21.35
CA SER A 282 -8.38 9.69 -21.79
C SER A 282 -8.03 11.01 -21.09
N LEU A 283 -6.73 11.25 -20.91
CA LEU A 283 -6.20 12.50 -20.38
C LEU A 283 -6.35 13.66 -21.37
#